data_AF-A0A858RMN7-F1
#
_entry.id   AF-A0A858RMN7-F1
#
_cell.length_a   1.000
_cell.length_b   1.000
_cell.length_c   1.000
_cell.angle_alpha   90.00
_cell.angle_beta   90.00
_cell.angle_gamma   90.00
#
_symmetry.space_group_name_H-M   'P 1'
#
loop_
_entity.id
_entity.type
_entity.pdbx_description
1 polymer ?
#
loop_
_entity_poly.entity_id
_entity_poly.type
_entity_poly.pdbx_seq_one_letter_code
_entity_poly.pdbx_strand_id
1 'polypeptide(L)'
;MARLPFIHIRSSKFPAMPGEEEELVNEGLYGKAISIYLNEGLAAKGYQMPGYVCEDWGWWVGVKQGDFSSGVCVYSIRQDKDVQEYCACLQDAPGRRWSWTKFRRIDFTEDVTKLDADLREIFTKDPEIEVVGFPKDLPSPEDDNFQ
;
A
#
# COMPACT_ATOMS: atom_id res chain seq x y z
N MET A 1 -19.99 0.43 2.73
CA MET A 1 -19.12 -0.12 3.79
C MET A 1 -17.96 0.85 3.98
N ALA A 2 -17.44 0.96 5.20
CA ALA A 2 -16.31 1.87 5.47
C ALA A 2 -15.01 1.31 4.89
N ARG A 3 -14.13 2.19 4.41
CA ARG A 3 -12.77 1.82 4.00
C ARG A 3 -12.01 1.32 5.24
N LEU A 4 -11.11 0.37 5.04
CA LEU A 4 -10.18 -0.02 6.10
C LEU A 4 -9.17 1.13 6.35
N PRO A 5 -8.68 1.31 7.58
CA PRO A 5 -7.71 2.34 7.90
C PRO A 5 -6.45 2.21 7.05
N PHE A 6 -5.73 3.31 6.90
CA PHE A 6 -4.37 3.28 6.38
C PHE A 6 -3.44 2.54 7.35
N ILE A 7 -2.29 2.14 6.84
CA ILE A 7 -1.16 1.64 7.62
C ILE A 7 -0.05 2.67 7.44
N HIS A 8 0.21 3.45 8.50
CA HIS A 8 1.28 4.45 8.51
C HIS A 8 2.54 3.79 9.03
N ILE A 9 3.60 3.87 8.23
CA ILE A 9 4.91 3.32 8.57
C ILE A 9 5.98 4.38 8.42
N ARG A 10 7.08 4.15 9.12
CA ARG A 10 8.33 4.91 9.03
C ARG A 10 9.49 3.93 8.88
N SER A 11 10.38 4.18 7.91
CA SER A 11 11.54 3.31 7.67
C SER A 11 12.62 4.01 6.83
N SER A 12 13.88 3.66 7.10
CA SER A 12 15.03 4.03 6.26
C SER A 12 15.33 3.01 5.14
N LYS A 13 14.60 1.88 5.13
CA LYS A 13 14.81 0.74 4.21
C LYS A 13 14.47 1.03 2.75
N PHE A 14 13.68 2.07 2.50
CA PHE A 14 13.09 2.36 1.19
C PHE A 14 13.63 3.66 0.60
N PRO A 15 14.91 3.71 0.18
CA PRO A 15 15.45 4.89 -0.48
C PRO A 15 14.80 5.09 -1.85
N ALA A 16 14.82 6.33 -2.33
CA ALA A 16 14.50 6.63 -3.73
C ALA A 16 15.43 5.83 -4.66
N MET A 17 14.86 5.22 -5.69
CA MET A 17 15.60 4.39 -6.63
C MET A 17 16.17 5.22 -7.79
N PRO A 18 17.32 4.80 -8.39
CA PRO A 18 17.82 5.45 -9.59
C PRO A 18 16.78 5.49 -10.71
N GLY A 19 16.59 6.67 -11.31
CA GLY A 19 15.62 6.92 -12.38
C GLY A 19 14.17 7.10 -11.90
N GLU A 20 13.88 7.01 -10.60
CA GLU A 20 12.53 7.22 -10.07
C GLU A 20 12.04 8.66 -10.25
N GLU A 21 12.97 9.63 -10.23
CA GLU A 21 12.71 11.04 -10.53
C GLU A 21 12.25 11.31 -11.97
N GLU A 22 12.50 10.39 -12.90
CA GLU A 22 12.11 10.48 -14.31
C GLU A 22 10.71 9.88 -14.56
N GLU A 23 10.12 9.21 -13.56
CA GLU A 23 8.76 8.67 -13.63
C GLU A 23 7.71 9.77 -13.40
N LEU A 24 6.43 9.46 -13.65
CA LEU A 24 5.31 10.42 -13.48
C LEU A 24 4.99 10.76 -12.01
N VAL A 25 5.93 10.48 -11.10
CA VAL A 25 5.81 10.76 -9.68
C VAL A 25 6.02 12.26 -9.46
N ASN A 26 5.16 12.90 -8.67
CA ASN A 26 5.44 14.26 -8.22
C ASN A 26 6.72 14.26 -7.37
N GLU A 27 7.54 15.32 -7.49
CA GLU A 27 8.77 15.46 -6.72
C GLU A 27 8.51 15.25 -5.22
N GLY A 28 9.29 14.38 -4.59
CA GLY A 28 9.12 14.01 -3.17
C GLY A 28 8.10 12.90 -2.88
N LEU A 29 7.47 12.29 -3.90
CA LEU A 29 6.55 11.15 -3.74
C LEU A 29 7.17 9.79 -4.07
N TYR A 30 8.48 9.62 -3.83
CA TYR A 30 9.18 8.35 -4.04
C TYR A 30 8.53 7.21 -3.25
N GLY A 31 8.49 6.02 -3.82
CA GLY A 31 7.81 4.84 -3.27
C GLY A 31 8.06 3.55 -4.05
N LYS A 32 8.97 3.54 -5.02
CA LYS A 32 9.28 2.35 -5.83
C LYS A 32 9.84 1.21 -4.98
N ALA A 33 10.78 1.52 -4.08
CA ALA A 33 11.42 0.52 -3.23
C ALA A 33 10.41 -0.20 -2.31
N ILE A 34 9.52 0.54 -1.63
CA ILE A 34 8.45 -0.05 -0.82
C ILE A 34 7.43 -0.81 -1.68
N SER A 35 7.16 -0.35 -2.91
CA SER A 35 6.26 -1.04 -3.84
C SER A 35 6.81 -2.39 -4.28
N ILE A 36 8.13 -2.48 -4.54
CA ILE A 36 8.83 -3.75 -4.81
C ILE A 36 8.77 -4.65 -3.57
N TYR A 37 9.08 -4.12 -2.40
CA TYR A 37 9.02 -4.85 -1.13
C TYR A 37 7.64 -5.47 -0.88
N LEU A 38 6.57 -4.70 -1.07
CA LEU A 38 5.20 -5.18 -0.95
C LEU A 38 4.86 -6.24 -2.00
N ASN A 39 5.34 -6.07 -3.23
CA ASN A 39 5.17 -7.05 -4.30
C ASN A 39 5.77 -8.41 -3.89
N GLU A 40 7.01 -8.42 -3.42
CA GLU A 40 7.70 -9.62 -2.97
C GLU A 40 7.04 -10.25 -1.73
N GLY A 41 6.71 -9.43 -0.73
CA GLY A 41 6.08 -9.89 0.52
C GLY A 41 4.71 -10.52 0.29
N LEU A 42 3.88 -9.93 -0.58
CA LEU A 42 2.58 -10.50 -0.94
C LEU A 42 2.73 -11.71 -1.85
N ALA A 43 3.67 -11.72 -2.79
CA ALA A 43 3.96 -12.91 -3.59
C ALA A 43 4.35 -14.12 -2.70
N ALA A 44 5.16 -13.90 -1.66
CA ALA A 44 5.55 -14.92 -0.70
C ALA A 44 4.35 -15.46 0.12
N LYS A 45 3.28 -14.68 0.28
CA LYS A 45 2.00 -15.10 0.89
C LYS A 45 1.05 -15.79 -0.10
N GLY A 46 1.47 -16.00 -1.35
CA GLY A 46 0.73 -16.74 -2.36
C GLY A 46 -0.19 -15.89 -3.24
N TYR A 47 -0.07 -14.55 -3.18
CA TYR A 47 -0.76 -13.67 -4.11
C TYR A 47 -0.09 -13.65 -5.48
N GLN A 48 -0.87 -13.45 -6.53
CA GLN A 48 -0.35 -13.10 -7.84
C GLN A 48 -0.14 -11.60 -7.90
N MET A 49 1.00 -11.17 -8.41
CA MET A 49 1.39 -9.76 -8.46
C MET A 49 1.51 -9.29 -9.91
N PRO A 50 0.46 -8.68 -10.50
CA PRO A 50 0.50 -8.13 -11.85
C PRO A 50 1.56 -7.04 -12.07
N GLY A 51 2.08 -6.45 -11.00
CA GLY A 51 3.11 -5.43 -11.03
C GLY A 51 2.79 -4.27 -10.09
N TYR A 52 3.54 -3.19 -10.23
CA TYR A 52 3.29 -1.92 -9.58
C TYR A 52 3.41 -0.80 -10.63
N VAL A 53 2.67 0.28 -10.43
CA VAL A 53 2.55 1.41 -11.35
C VAL A 53 2.77 2.70 -10.58
N CYS A 54 3.60 3.57 -11.15
CA CYS A 54 3.74 4.94 -10.68
C CYS A 54 2.53 5.77 -11.11
N GLU A 55 1.94 6.49 -10.16
CA GLU A 55 0.76 7.34 -10.33
C GLU A 55 1.10 8.77 -9.87
N ASP A 56 0.27 9.75 -10.22
CA ASP A 56 0.46 11.16 -9.86
C ASP A 56 0.28 11.44 -8.35
N TRP A 57 -0.20 10.47 -7.57
CA TRP A 57 -0.36 10.54 -6.11
C TRP A 57 0.53 9.58 -5.33
N GLY A 58 1.38 8.79 -5.99
CA GLY A 58 2.21 7.77 -5.36
C GLY A 58 2.31 6.50 -6.18
N TRP A 59 2.14 5.35 -5.54
CA TRP A 59 2.29 4.04 -6.19
C TRP A 59 1.08 3.15 -6.00
N TRP A 60 0.73 2.45 -7.06
CA TRP A 60 -0.29 1.40 -7.03
C TRP A 60 0.37 0.03 -7.18
N VAL A 61 0.16 -0.87 -6.23
CA VAL A 61 0.66 -2.25 -6.28
C VAL A 61 -0.49 -3.21 -6.54
N GLY A 62 -0.49 -3.84 -7.71
CA GLY A 62 -1.55 -4.76 -8.11
C GLY A 62 -1.48 -6.09 -7.39
N VAL A 63 -2.64 -6.61 -6.99
CA VAL A 63 -2.75 -7.90 -6.30
C VAL A 63 -3.93 -8.71 -6.83
N LYS A 64 -3.73 -10.02 -6.95
CA LYS A 64 -4.77 -10.95 -7.42
C LYS A 64 -4.73 -12.29 -6.67
N GLN A 65 -5.90 -12.82 -6.35
CA GLN A 65 -6.09 -14.16 -5.79
C GLN A 65 -7.39 -14.76 -6.31
N GLY A 66 -7.29 -15.78 -7.18
CA GLY A 66 -8.47 -16.39 -7.81
C GLY A 66 -9.30 -15.36 -8.61
N ASP A 67 -10.58 -15.22 -8.26
CA ASP A 67 -11.50 -14.23 -8.87
C ASP A 67 -11.39 -12.82 -8.23
N PHE A 68 -10.62 -12.66 -7.16
CA PHE A 68 -10.37 -11.37 -6.51
C PHE A 68 -9.17 -10.66 -7.14
N SER A 69 -9.36 -9.39 -7.50
CA SER A 69 -8.30 -8.47 -7.93
C SER A 69 -8.48 -7.12 -7.26
N SER A 70 -7.39 -6.51 -6.83
CA SER A 70 -7.39 -5.21 -6.15
C SER A 70 -6.03 -4.52 -6.34
N GLY A 71 -5.80 -3.45 -5.60
CA GLY A 71 -4.50 -2.85 -5.44
C GLY A 71 -4.27 -2.26 -4.06
N VAL A 72 -2.99 -2.14 -3.72
CA VAL A 72 -2.49 -1.43 -2.55
C VAL A 72 -2.01 -0.06 -3.01
N CYS A 73 -2.63 0.99 -2.52
CA CYS A 73 -2.20 2.37 -2.74
C CYS A 73 -1.13 2.71 -1.70
N VAL A 74 0.02 3.21 -2.15
CA VAL A 74 1.15 3.63 -1.32
C VAL A 74 1.40 5.12 -1.54
N TYR A 75 1.34 5.89 -0.46
CA TYR A 75 1.53 7.33 -0.42
C TYR A 75 2.81 7.63 0.33
N SER A 76 3.67 8.48 -0.24
CA SER A 76 4.76 9.12 0.50
C SER A 76 4.17 10.29 1.30
N ILE A 77 4.45 10.34 2.60
CA ILE A 77 3.99 11.42 3.50
C ILE A 77 5.11 12.43 3.72
N ARG A 78 6.30 11.92 4.05
CA ARG A 78 7.47 12.73 4.33
C ARG A 78 8.69 12.00 3.81
N GLN A 79 9.52 12.72 3.04
CA GLN A 79 10.81 12.23 2.62
C GLN A 79 11.92 13.07 3.26
N ASP A 80 12.71 12.46 4.16
CA ASP A 80 13.90 13.07 4.75
C ASP A 80 15.16 12.32 4.27
N LYS A 81 16.36 12.80 4.58
CA LYS A 81 17.61 12.15 4.15
C LYS A 81 17.80 10.76 4.72
N ASP A 82 17.35 10.54 5.95
CA ASP A 82 17.65 9.32 6.70
C ASP A 82 16.45 8.39 6.84
N VAL A 83 15.23 8.94 6.85
CA VAL A 83 14.01 8.20 7.18
C VAL A 83 12.85 8.68 6.30
N GLN A 84 12.12 7.71 5.76
CA GLN A 84 10.95 7.95 4.92
C GLN A 84 9.68 7.54 5.65
N GLU A 85 8.58 8.25 5.40
CA GLU A 85 7.26 7.90 5.91
C GLU A 85 6.27 7.61 4.79
N TYR A 86 5.50 6.54 4.99
CA TYR A 86 4.52 6.07 4.01
C TYR A 86 3.18 5.75 4.66
N CYS A 87 2.12 5.93 3.89
CA CYS A 87 0.83 5.33 4.18
C CYS A 87 0.46 4.33 3.09
N ALA A 88 0.09 3.12 3.50
CA ALA A 88 -0.47 2.11 2.61
C ALA A 88 -1.95 1.87 2.93
N CYS A 89 -2.77 1.67 1.91
CA CYS A 89 -4.15 1.22 2.11
C CYS A 89 -4.68 0.42 0.92
N LEU A 90 -5.74 -0.34 1.15
CA LEU A 90 -6.42 -1.02 0.06
C LEU A 90 -7.27 -0.04 -0.74
N GLN A 91 -7.23 -0.20 -2.07
CA GLN A 91 -8.12 0.52 -2.98
C GLN A 91 -9.58 0.16 -2.69
N ASP A 92 -9.84 -1.12 -2.45
CA ASP A 92 -11.19 -1.63 -2.26
C ASP A 92 -11.58 -1.71 -0.78
N ALA A 93 -12.80 -1.28 -0.47
CA ALA A 93 -13.43 -1.58 0.81
C ALA A 93 -13.99 -3.02 0.81
N PRO A 94 -14.15 -3.63 2.00
CA PRO A 94 -14.89 -4.88 2.12
C PRO A 94 -16.30 -4.75 1.53
N GLY A 95 -16.83 -5.85 0.98
CA GLY A 95 -18.19 -5.93 0.48
C GLY A 95 -18.32 -6.48 -0.93
N ARG A 96 -19.54 -6.32 -1.47
CA ARG A 96 -19.94 -6.89 -2.76
C ARG A 96 -19.52 -6.03 -3.94
N ARG A 97 -18.86 -6.65 -4.91
CA ARG A 97 -18.47 -6.03 -6.17
C ARG A 97 -18.96 -6.85 -7.37
N TRP A 98 -19.11 -6.19 -8.50
CA TRP A 98 -19.48 -6.86 -9.74
C TRP A 98 -18.28 -7.66 -10.26
N SER A 99 -18.45 -8.96 -10.46
CA SER A 99 -17.48 -9.81 -11.14
C SER A 99 -17.86 -9.93 -12.61
N TRP A 100 -16.99 -9.42 -13.49
CA TRP A 100 -17.14 -9.54 -14.94
C TRP A 100 -16.87 -10.96 -15.45
N THR A 101 -16.13 -11.79 -14.71
CA THR A 101 -15.87 -13.19 -15.08
C THR A 101 -17.05 -14.10 -14.75
N LYS A 102 -17.81 -13.80 -13.69
CA LYS A 102 -18.99 -14.57 -13.27
C LYS A 102 -20.32 -13.90 -13.60
N PHE A 103 -20.28 -12.68 -14.15
CA PHE A 103 -21.44 -11.84 -14.48
C PHE A 103 -22.44 -11.72 -13.31
N ARG A 104 -21.94 -11.58 -12.08
CA ARG A 104 -22.75 -11.43 -10.85
C ARG A 104 -22.02 -10.63 -9.79
N ARG A 105 -22.74 -10.17 -8.76
CA ARG A 105 -22.12 -9.61 -7.56
C ARG A 105 -21.55 -10.73 -6.68
N ILE A 106 -20.28 -10.60 -6.31
CA ILE A 106 -19.59 -11.51 -5.39
C ILE A 106 -19.17 -10.70 -4.17
N ASP A 107 -19.29 -11.30 -3.00
CA ASP A 107 -18.83 -10.71 -1.74
C ASP A 107 -17.33 -11.01 -1.57
N PHE A 108 -16.51 -9.98 -1.55
CA PHE A 108 -15.06 -10.07 -1.37
C PHE A 108 -14.62 -9.52 0.00
N THR A 109 -15.54 -9.48 0.96
CA THR A 109 -15.25 -9.02 2.33
C THR A 109 -14.07 -9.78 2.93
N GLU A 110 -14.08 -11.11 2.83
CA GLU A 110 -13.02 -11.95 3.38
C GLU A 110 -11.67 -11.74 2.68
N ASP A 111 -11.66 -11.62 1.35
CA ASP A 111 -10.44 -11.38 0.58
C ASP A 111 -9.79 -10.03 0.95
N VAL A 112 -10.59 -8.97 1.07
CA VAL A 112 -10.10 -7.63 1.45
C VAL A 112 -9.58 -7.64 2.88
N THR A 113 -10.32 -8.22 3.83
CA THR A 113 -9.90 -8.29 5.23
C THR A 113 -8.65 -9.16 5.41
N LYS A 114 -8.53 -10.27 4.67
CA LYS A 114 -7.33 -11.10 4.66
C LYS A 114 -6.13 -10.33 4.10
N LEU A 115 -6.30 -9.62 2.99
CA LEU A 115 -5.21 -8.85 2.39
C LEU A 115 -4.73 -7.73 3.32
N ASP A 116 -5.63 -7.02 4.01
CA ASP A 116 -5.25 -6.01 5.01
C ASP A 116 -4.48 -6.64 6.18
N ALA A 117 -4.94 -7.80 6.70
CA ALA A 117 -4.24 -8.52 7.75
C ALA A 117 -2.84 -8.97 7.30
N ASP A 118 -2.71 -9.47 6.07
CA ASP A 118 -1.45 -9.90 5.49
C ASP A 118 -0.47 -8.72 5.31
N LEU A 119 -0.96 -7.55 4.88
CA LEU A 119 -0.16 -6.33 4.78
C LEU A 119 0.35 -5.86 6.14
N ARG A 120 -0.52 -5.84 7.15
CA ARG A 120 -0.13 -5.52 8.53
C ARG A 120 0.93 -6.47 9.03
N GLU A 121 0.79 -7.75 8.75
CA GLU A 121 1.77 -8.77 9.13
C GLU A 121 3.12 -8.56 8.44
N ILE A 122 3.13 -8.23 7.13
CA ILE A 122 4.37 -7.94 6.39
C ILE A 122 5.12 -6.78 7.03
N PHE A 123 4.43 -5.69 7.38
CA PHE A 123 5.08 -4.54 8.01
C PHE A 123 5.52 -4.82 9.45
N THR A 124 4.66 -5.43 10.27
CA THR A 124 4.95 -5.67 11.68
C THR A 124 6.03 -6.72 11.94
N LYS A 125 6.28 -7.62 10.98
CA LYS A 125 7.34 -8.63 11.10
C LYS A 125 8.73 -8.12 10.76
N ASP A 126 8.83 -7.01 10.03
CA ASP A 126 10.10 -6.45 9.60
C ASP A 126 10.64 -5.50 10.69
N PRO A 127 11.74 -5.83 11.37
CA PRO A 127 12.28 -4.99 12.44
C PRO A 127 12.84 -3.65 11.95
N GLU A 128 13.02 -3.47 10.64
CA GLU A 128 13.47 -2.21 10.03
C GLU A 128 12.30 -1.26 9.71
N ILE A 129 11.07 -1.67 10.00
CA ILE A 129 9.84 -0.90 9.74
C ILE A 129 9.16 -0.58 11.07
N GLU A 130 9.04 0.71 11.37
CA GLU A 130 8.20 1.19 12.46
C GLU A 130 6.77 1.36 11.95
N VAL A 131 5.80 0.68 12.57
CA VAL A 131 4.37 0.92 12.32
C VAL A 131 3.91 2.03 13.26
N VAL A 132 3.78 3.25 12.73
CA VAL A 132 3.41 4.46 13.48
C VAL A 132 1.95 4.39 13.92
N GLY A 133 1.05 3.90 13.06
CA GLY A 133 -0.35 3.78 13.41
C GLY A 133 -1.27 3.39 12.26
N PHE A 134 -2.57 3.52 12.52
CA PHE A 134 -3.63 3.14 11.58
C PHE A 134 -4.68 4.24 11.40
N PRO A 135 -4.32 5.37 10.76
CA PRO A 135 -5.21 6.53 10.65
C PRO A 135 -6.37 6.24 9.70
N LYS A 136 -7.51 6.92 9.92
CA LYS A 136 -8.70 6.80 9.05
C LYS A 136 -8.53 7.57 7.75
N ASP A 137 -7.83 8.69 7.82
CA ASP A 137 -7.55 9.60 6.72
C ASP A 137 -6.04 9.64 6.47
N LEU A 138 -5.64 10.09 5.28
CA LEU A 138 -4.23 10.28 4.96
C LEU A 138 -3.67 11.42 5.83
N PRO A 139 -2.58 11.20 6.59
CA PRO A 139 -1.95 12.27 7.37
C PRO A 139 -1.47 13.41 6.47
N SER A 140 -1.64 14.65 6.89
CA SER A 140 -0.97 15.79 6.26
C SER A 140 0.51 15.80 6.66
N PRO A 141 1.44 16.15 5.76
CA PRO A 141 2.84 16.38 6.12
C PRO A 141 3.02 17.47 7.19
N GLU A 142 2.03 18.34 7.36
CA GLU A 142 2.02 19.44 8.33
C GLU A 142 1.39 19.05 9.68
N ASP A 143 0.88 17.82 9.84
CA ASP A 143 0.28 17.32 11.08
C ASP A 143 1.38 16.96 12.11
N ASP A 144 2.19 17.94 12.50
CA ASP A 144 3.25 17.86 13.54
C ASP A 144 2.64 17.85 14.96
N ASN A 145 1.53 17.13 15.17
CA ASN A 145 0.84 17.02 16.47
C ASN A 145 0.96 15.61 17.05
N PHE A 146 2.19 15.16 17.32
CA PHE A 146 2.43 14.11 18.33
C PHE A 146 3.67 14.47 19.14
N GLN A 147 3.47 15.33 20.16
CA GLN A 147 4.28 15.35 21.38
C GLN A 147 3.84 14.22 22.31
#